data_AF-A0A077D542-F1
#
_entry.id   AF-A0A077D542-F1
#
_cell.length_a   1.000
_cell.length_b   1.000
_cell.length_c   1.000
_cell.angle_alpha   90.00
_cell.angle_beta   90.00
_cell.angle_gamma   90.00
#
_symmetry.space_group_name_H-M   'P 1'
#
loop_
_entity.id
_entity.type
_entity.pdbx_description
1 polymer ?
#
loop_
_entity_poly.entity_id
_entity_poly.type
_entity_poly.pdbx_seq_one_letter_code
_entity_poly.pdbx_strand_id
1 'polypeptide(L)'
;ISPVMLLDNGIPWVIIGHSERRNVFGESDELVADKTAHALEAGVKVIACIGEKLEEREAGKTEEVVFRQTKAIADKIKSWDNVVV
;
A
#
# COMPACT_ATOMS: atom_id res chain seq x y z
N ILE A 1 14.27 -7.02 2.67
CA ILE A 1 13.90 -8.01 1.63
C ILE A 1 13.40 -7.20 0.44
N SER A 2 13.95 -7.41 -0.76
CA SER A 2 13.52 -6.69 -1.96
C SER A 2 12.43 -7.47 -2.73
N PRO A 3 11.66 -6.81 -3.60
CA PRO A 3 10.68 -7.50 -4.46
C PRO A 3 11.30 -8.61 -5.32
N VAL A 4 12.50 -8.38 -5.87
CA VAL A 4 13.22 -9.36 -6.69
C VAL A 4 13.54 -10.63 -5.88
N MET A 5 13.98 -10.48 -4.63
CA MET A 5 14.21 -11.63 -3.75
C MET A 5 12.94 -12.46 -3.50
N LEU A 6 11.76 -11.83 -3.47
CA LEU A 6 10.49 -12.57 -3.32
C LEU A 6 10.23 -13.45 -4.54
N LEU A 7 10.40 -12.90 -5.75
CA LEU A 7 10.23 -13.64 -6.99
C LEU A 7 11.23 -14.78 -7.14
N ASP A 8 12.49 -14.56 -6.77
CA ASP A 8 13.53 -15.61 -6.79
C ASP A 8 13.16 -16.79 -5.87
N ASN A 9 12.34 -16.55 -4.84
CA ASN A 9 11.80 -17.57 -3.92
C ASN A 9 10.40 -18.05 -4.32
N GLY A 10 9.89 -17.68 -5.50
CA GLY A 10 8.58 -18.08 -5.99
C GLY A 10 7.40 -17.46 -5.22
N ILE A 11 7.61 -16.32 -4.55
CA ILE A 11 6.59 -15.59 -3.80
C ILE A 11 6.06 -14.44 -4.68
N PRO A 12 4.83 -14.54 -5.23
CA PRO A 12 4.36 -13.60 -6.25
C PRO A 12 3.57 -12.41 -5.67
N TRP A 13 3.29 -12.39 -4.36
CA TRP A 13 2.48 -11.38 -3.70
C TRP A 13 3.21 -10.75 -2.50
N VAL A 14 2.92 -9.48 -2.23
CA VAL A 14 3.38 -8.77 -1.04
C VAL A 14 2.26 -7.90 -0.47
N ILE A 15 2.21 -7.81 0.87
CA ILE A 15 1.33 -6.87 1.58
C ILE A 15 2.10 -5.58 1.83
N ILE A 16 1.55 -4.44 1.41
CA ILE A 16 2.15 -3.11 1.56
C ILE A 16 1.13 -2.17 2.21
N GLY A 17 1.59 -1.35 3.16
CA GLY A 17 0.74 -0.36 3.83
C GLY A 17 -0.13 -0.91 4.95
N HIS A 18 0.15 -2.11 5.47
CA HIS A 18 -0.59 -2.68 6.61
C HIS A 18 -0.64 -1.68 7.77
N SER A 19 -1.76 -1.64 8.49
CA SER A 19 -2.03 -0.64 9.54
C SER A 19 -0.92 -0.59 10.60
N GLU A 20 -0.36 -1.73 10.97
CA GLU A 20 0.78 -1.83 11.89
C GLU A 20 2.02 -1.11 11.35
N ARG A 21 2.32 -1.22 10.05
CA ARG A 21 3.45 -0.54 9.42
C ARG A 21 3.25 0.97 9.37
N ARG A 22 2.02 1.43 9.16
CA ARG A 22 1.68 2.86 9.18
C ARG A 22 1.74 3.42 10.61
N ASN A 23 1.13 2.73 11.56
CA ASN A 23 0.91 3.26 12.91
C ASN A 23 2.10 3.04 13.85
N VAL A 24 2.80 1.91 13.75
CA VAL A 24 3.93 1.56 14.62
C VAL A 24 5.26 1.97 13.98
N PHE A 25 5.42 1.74 12.68
CA PHE A 25 6.66 2.02 11.96
C PHE A 25 6.66 3.36 11.21
N GLY A 26 5.53 4.07 11.19
CA GLY A 26 5.44 5.41 10.62
C GLY A 26 5.52 5.46 9.09
N GLU A 27 5.14 4.40 8.38
CA GLU A 27 5.13 4.43 6.92
C GLU A 27 4.08 5.42 6.39
N SER A 28 4.55 6.49 5.72
CA SER A 28 3.69 7.52 5.12
C SER A 28 3.00 7.01 3.86
N ASP A 29 1.99 7.76 3.39
CA ASP A 29 1.25 7.41 2.17
C ASP A 29 2.15 7.43 0.94
N GLU A 30 3.07 8.39 0.86
CA GLU A 30 4.05 8.51 -0.21
C GLU A 30 5.01 7.32 -0.21
N LEU A 31 5.50 6.92 0.97
CA LEU A 31 6.38 5.75 1.08
C LEU A 31 5.66 4.46 0.69
N VAL A 32 4.40 4.29 1.10
CA VAL A 32 3.58 3.14 0.71
C VAL A 32 3.35 3.13 -0.79
N ALA A 33 3.06 4.29 -1.38
CA ALA A 33 2.86 4.42 -2.82
C ALA A 33 4.14 4.11 -3.63
N ASP A 34 5.29 4.63 -3.19
CA ASP A 34 6.59 4.34 -3.81
C ASP A 34 6.95 2.85 -3.72
N LYS A 35 6.67 2.20 -2.59
CA LYS A 35 6.85 0.75 -2.44
C LYS A 35 5.92 -0.05 -3.33
N THR A 36 4.66 0.34 -3.43
CA THR A 36 3.67 -0.32 -4.30
C THR A 36 4.11 -0.23 -5.76
N ALA A 37 4.49 0.96 -6.23
CA ALA A 37 4.99 1.15 -7.58
C ALA A 37 6.23 0.28 -7.84
N HIS A 38 7.20 0.31 -6.93
CA HIS A 38 8.43 -0.47 -7.08
C HIS A 38 8.19 -2.00 -7.07
N ALA A 39 7.25 -2.48 -6.24
CA ALA A 39 6.89 -3.90 -6.22
C ALA A 39 6.25 -4.34 -7.55
N LEU A 40 5.34 -3.54 -8.09
CA LEU A 40 4.68 -3.80 -9.37
C LEU A 40 5.66 -3.73 -10.55
N GLU A 41 6.57 -2.74 -10.55
CA GLU A 41 7.65 -2.63 -11.55
C GLU A 41 8.56 -3.85 -11.56
N ALA A 42 8.83 -4.41 -10.39
CA ALA A 42 9.60 -5.64 -10.25
C ALA A 42 8.81 -6.91 -10.62
N GLY A 43 7.50 -6.81 -10.87
CA GLY A 43 6.63 -7.94 -11.23
C GLY A 43 5.97 -8.67 -10.04
N VAL A 44 6.09 -8.13 -8.82
CA VAL A 44 5.40 -8.65 -7.63
C VAL A 44 4.01 -8.02 -7.54
N LYS A 45 2.97 -8.84 -7.35
CA LYS A 45 1.60 -8.37 -7.15
C LYS A 45 1.41 -7.81 -5.75
N VAL A 46 0.53 -6.82 -5.58
CA VAL A 46 0.43 -6.06 -4.32
C VAL A 46 -0.95 -6.20 -3.70
N ILE A 47 -0.99 -6.53 -2.40
CA ILE A 47 -2.13 -6.31 -1.52
C ILE A 47 -1.88 -4.97 -0.81
N ALA A 48 -2.59 -3.92 -1.22
CA ALA A 48 -2.38 -2.55 -0.77
C ALA A 48 -3.38 -2.21 0.34
N CYS A 49 -2.92 -2.18 1.59
CA CYS A 49 -3.79 -1.87 2.70
C CYS A 49 -4.00 -0.35 2.87
N ILE A 50 -5.27 0.02 3.01
CA ILE A 50 -5.74 1.36 3.38
C ILE A 50 -6.73 1.24 4.54
N GLY A 51 -6.92 2.34 5.26
CA GLY A 51 -7.85 2.40 6.36
C GLY A 51 -7.53 3.54 7.33
N GLU A 52 -8.58 3.95 8.03
CA GLU A 52 -8.55 4.96 9.07
C GLU A 52 -8.33 4.34 10.46
N LYS A 53 -7.93 5.19 11.41
CA LYS A 53 -7.94 4.86 12.85
C LYS A 53 -9.34 5.02 13.44
N LEU A 54 -9.54 4.43 14.61
CA LEU A 54 -10.81 4.54 15.34
C LEU A 54 -11.21 6.01 15.56
N GLU A 55 -10.27 6.86 15.96
CA GLU A 55 -10.53 8.28 16.23
C GLU A 55 -10.90 9.05 14.96
N GLU A 56 -10.33 8.68 13.82
CA GLU A 56 -10.64 9.27 12.52
C GLU A 56 -12.04 8.85 12.06
N ARG A 57 -12.42 7.59 12.30
CA ARG A 57 -13.78 7.09 12.04
C ARG A 57 -14.82 7.79 12.90
N GLU A 58 -14.59 7.91 14.20
CA GLU A 58 -15.48 8.61 15.13
C GLU A 58 -15.60 10.11 14.81
N ALA A 59 -14.56 10.70 14.22
CA ALA A 59 -14.57 12.06 13.71
C ALA A 59 -15.20 12.21 12.30
N GLY A 60 -15.71 11.12 11.71
CA GLY A 60 -16.33 11.14 10.38
C GLY A 60 -15.35 11.32 9.21
N LYS A 61 -14.07 11.00 9.40
CA LYS A 61 -12.99 11.19 8.41
C LYS A 61 -12.63 9.96 7.60
N THR A 62 -13.39 8.86 7.70
CA THR A 62 -13.10 7.60 6.99
C THR A 62 -12.83 7.84 5.50
N GLU A 63 -13.74 8.53 4.79
CA GLU A 63 -13.60 8.79 3.35
C GLU A 63 -12.37 9.67 3.03
N GLU A 64 -12.10 10.69 3.84
CA GLU A 64 -10.92 11.56 3.67
C GLU A 64 -9.62 10.76 3.77
N VAL A 65 -9.52 9.89 4.77
CA VAL A 65 -8.32 9.09 5.03
C VAL A 65 -8.11 8.05 3.93
N VAL A 66 -9.13 7.25 3.61
CA VAL A 66 -8.99 6.22 2.56
C VAL A 66 -8.76 6.88 1.20
N PHE A 67 -9.40 8.00 0.89
CA PHE A 67 -9.15 8.73 -0.36
C PHE A 67 -7.70 9.22 -0.45
N ARG A 68 -7.16 9.84 0.61
CA ARG A 68 -5.77 10.32 0.64
C ARG A 68 -4.78 9.16 0.41
N GLN A 69 -4.98 8.04 1.10
CA GLN A 69 -4.11 6.87 1.00
C GLN A 69 -4.20 6.21 -0.39
N THR A 70 -5.41 6.00 -0.92
CA THR A 70 -5.62 5.41 -2.26
C THR A 70 -5.10 6.33 -3.35
N LYS A 71 -5.33 7.65 -3.24
CA LYS A 71 -4.84 8.64 -4.20
C LYS A 71 -3.32 8.64 -4.30
N ALA A 72 -2.60 8.56 -3.17
CA ALA A 72 -1.15 8.48 -3.19
C ALA A 72 -0.66 7.28 -4.03
N ILE A 73 -1.29 6.11 -3.88
CA ILE A 73 -1.00 4.92 -4.70
C ILE A 73 -1.37 5.17 -6.17
N ALA A 74 -2.57 5.69 -6.43
CA ALA A 74 -3.08 5.96 -7.78
C ALA A 74 -2.18 6.93 -8.57
N ASP A 75 -1.62 7.94 -7.90
CA ASP A 75 -0.71 8.92 -8.51
C ASP A 75 0.63 8.30 -8.96
N LYS A 76 0.98 7.11 -8.46
CA LYS A 76 2.26 6.43 -8.73
C LYS A 76 2.15 5.22 -9.66
N ILE A 77 0.95 4.69 -9.88
CA ILE A 77 0.75 3.46 -10.68
C ILE A 77 -0.19 3.71 -11.85
N LYS A 78 0.05 3.00 -12.97
CA LYS A 78 -0.74 3.17 -14.21
C LYS A 78 -1.84 2.12 -14.38
N SER A 79 -1.68 0.95 -13.78
CA SER A 79 -2.63 -0.17 -13.85
C SER A 79 -2.82 -0.77 -12.45
N TRP A 80 -4.04 -1.24 -12.20
CA TRP A 80 -4.46 -1.92 -10.98
C TRP A 80 -4.65 -3.43 -11.18
N ASP A 81 -4.34 -3.99 -12.34
CA ASP A 81 -4.60 -5.40 -12.69
C ASP A 81 -3.93 -6.41 -11.74
N ASN A 82 -2.83 -5.99 -11.10
CA ASN A 82 -2.05 -6.78 -10.14
C ASN A 82 -2.11 -6.20 -8.72
N VAL A 83 -3.15 -5.41 -8.42
CA VAL A 83 -3.37 -4.81 -7.11
C VAL A 83 -4.70 -5.29 -6.53
N VAL A 84 -4.68 -5.70 -5.27
CA VAL A 84 -5.88 -5.94 -4.46
C VAL A 84 -5.85 -4.92 -3.33
N VAL A 85 -6.98 -4.25 -3.09
CA VAL A 85 -7.18 -3.32 -1.97
C VAL A 85 -8.07 -3.98 -0.94
#